data_AF-A0A8T5IKW9-F1
#
_entry.id   AF-A0A8T5IKW9-F1
#
_cell.length_a   1.000
_cell.length_b   1.000
_cell.length_c   1.000
_cell.angle_alpha   90.00
_cell.angle_beta   90.00
_cell.angle_gamma   90.00
#
_symmetry.space_group_name_H-M   'P 1'
#
loop_
_entity.id
_entity.type
_entity.pdbx_description
1 polymer ?
#
loop_
_entity_poly.entity_id
_entity_poly.type
_entity_poly.pdbx_seq_one_letter_code
_entity_poly.pdbx_strand_id
1 'polypeptide(L)' 'MDTKKKIIEIIEKLTSNTSSILSEKVFNIAAEVGIGDNLVNDCLEQLIEDKYIAVPVHGVIKKK' A
#
# COMPACT_ATOMS: atom_id res chain seq x y z
N MET A 1 2.67 6.37 -14.24
CA MET A 1 2.03 7.10 -13.11
C MET A 1 0.76 6.40 -12.59
N ASP A 2 0.22 5.40 -13.30
CA ASP A 2 -1.01 4.68 -12.88
C ASP A 2 -0.83 3.69 -11.71
N THR A 3 0.32 3.04 -11.59
CA THR A 3 0.54 2.00 -10.56
C THR A 3 0.42 2.57 -9.14
N LYS A 4 1.09 3.70 -8.87
CA LYS A 4 1.00 4.38 -7.57
C LYS A 4 -0.44 4.74 -7.20
N LYS A 5 -1.22 5.25 -8.17
CA LYS A 5 -2.63 5.57 -7.96
C LYS A 5 -3.45 4.31 -7.61
N LYS A 6 -3.24 3.21 -8.31
CA LYS A 6 -3.90 1.92 -7.99
C LYS A 6 -3.52 1.42 -6.60
N ILE A 7 -2.26 1.52 -6.19
CA ILE A 7 -1.82 1.15 -4.83
C ILE A 7 -2.49 2.03 -3.78
N ILE A 8 -2.60 3.34 -4.02
CA ILE A 8 -3.35 4.26 -3.14
C ILE A 8 -4.82 3.81 -3.04
N GLU A 9 -5.49 3.52 -4.16
CA GLU A 9 -6.88 3.05 -4.17
C GLU A 9 -7.07 1.74 -3.38
N ILE A 10 -6.11 0.81 -3.47
CA ILE A 10 -6.11 -0.43 -2.68
C ILE A 10 -5.97 -0.11 -1.18
N ILE A 11 -5.02 0.76 -0.82
CA ILE A 11 -4.80 1.16 0.59
C ILE A 11 -6.05 1.87 1.12
N GLU A 12 -6.64 2.81 0.39
CA GLU A 12 -7.88 3.51 0.76
C GLU A 12 -9.03 2.52 1.00
N LYS A 13 -9.20 1.55 0.10
CA LYS A 13 -10.25 0.53 0.24
C LYS A 13 -10.04 -0.33 1.49
N LEU A 14 -8.81 -0.78 1.73
CA LEU A 14 -8.46 -1.61 2.88
C LEU A 14 -8.50 -0.82 4.21
N THR A 15 -8.24 0.49 4.18
CA THR A 15 -8.23 1.37 5.36
C THR A 15 -9.56 2.11 5.59
N SER A 16 -10.58 1.86 4.77
CA SER A 16 -11.90 2.49 4.88
C SER A 16 -12.55 2.37 6.27
N ASN A 17 -12.33 1.23 6.95
CA ASN A 17 -12.87 0.95 8.29
C ASN A 17 -11.78 0.73 9.35
N THR A 18 -10.50 0.90 9.01
CA THR A 18 -9.38 0.70 9.93
C THR A 18 -8.20 1.60 9.56
N SER A 19 -7.52 2.16 10.56
CA SER A 19 -6.34 2.99 10.30
C SER A 19 -5.10 2.19 9.92
N SER A 20 -5.10 0.87 10.14
CA SER A 20 -3.95 -0.01 9.91
C SER A 20 -4.34 -1.32 9.24
N ILE A 21 -3.49 -1.78 8.32
CA ILE A 21 -3.69 -2.97 7.50
C ILE A 21 -2.38 -3.76 7.40
N LEU A 22 -2.48 -5.06 7.09
CA LEU A 22 -1.31 -5.86 6.75
C LEU A 22 -0.89 -5.56 5.30
N SER A 23 0.40 -5.29 5.10
CA SER A 23 1.02 -5.06 3.79
C SER A 23 0.75 -6.21 2.82
N GLU A 24 0.77 -7.46 3.29
CA GLU A 24 0.45 -8.65 2.50
C GLU A 24 -0.90 -8.53 1.76
N LYS A 25 -1.90 -7.88 2.38
CA LYS A 25 -3.20 -7.65 1.71
C LYS A 25 -3.08 -6.71 0.52
N VAL A 26 -2.18 -5.73 0.59
CA VAL A 26 -1.89 -4.83 -0.53
C VAL A 26 -1.19 -5.59 -1.65
N PHE A 27 -0.20 -6.42 -1.32
CA PHE A 27 0.50 -7.28 -2.31
C PHE A 27 -0.46 -8.24 -3.00
N ASN A 28 -1.31 -8.94 -2.23
CA ASN A 28 -2.27 -9.89 -2.79
C ASN A 28 -3.21 -9.21 -3.80
N ILE A 29 -3.82 -8.07 -3.45
CA ILE A 29 -4.74 -7.35 -4.35
C ILE A 29 -3.99 -6.75 -5.54
N ALA A 30 -2.76 -6.26 -5.34
CA ALA A 30 -1.93 -5.74 -6.42
C ALA A 30 -1.58 -6.83 -7.44
N ALA A 31 -1.26 -8.04 -6.97
CA ALA A 31 -0.98 -9.20 -7.82
C ALA A 31 -2.21 -9.62 -8.63
N GLU A 32 -3.42 -9.58 -8.05
CA GLU A 32 -4.68 -9.86 -8.75
C GLU A 32 -4.92 -8.94 -9.96
N VAL A 33 -4.38 -7.71 -9.93
CA VAL A 33 -4.48 -6.74 -11.03
C VAL A 33 -3.22 -6.65 -11.89
N GLY A 34 -2.29 -7.59 -11.73
CA GLY A 34 -1.08 -7.71 -12.54
C GLY A 34 0.06 -6.76 -12.15
N ILE A 35 0.09 -6.25 -10.92
CA ILE A 35 1.18 -5.43 -10.41
C ILE A 35 2.14 -6.32 -9.62
N GLY A 36 3.39 -6.41 -10.05
CA GLY A 36 4.41 -7.22 -9.38
C GLY A 36 4.95 -6.57 -8.11
N ASP A 37 5.42 -7.41 -7.17
CA ASP A 37 5.85 -7.01 -5.82
C ASP A 37 6.90 -5.91 -5.79
N ASN A 38 7.86 -5.91 -6.72
CA ASN A 38 8.88 -4.86 -6.81
C ASN A 38 8.24 -3.48 -7.01
N LEU A 39 7.24 -3.38 -7.90
CA LEU A 39 6.53 -2.12 -8.14
C LEU A 39 5.65 -1.72 -6.96
N VAL A 40 5.09 -2.68 -6.23
CA VAL A 40 4.34 -2.41 -4.99
C VAL A 40 5.29 -1.83 -3.95
N ASN A 41 6.45 -2.45 -3.73
CA ASN A 41 7.48 -1.96 -2.80
C ASN A 41 7.92 -0.54 -3.15
N ASP A 42 8.31 -0.29 -4.40
CA ASP A 42 8.71 1.05 -4.86
C ASP A 42 7.61 2.10 -4.60
N CYS A 43 6.34 1.72 -4.81
CA CYS A 43 5.20 2.60 -4.51
C CYS A 43 5.03 2.84 -3.02
N LEU A 44 5.14 1.79 -2.19
CA LEU A 44 5.01 1.91 -0.73
C LEU A 44 6.14 2.78 -0.16
N GLU A 45 7.38 2.64 -0.63
CA GLU A 45 8.51 3.49 -0.24
C GLU A 45 8.24 4.96 -0.55
N GLN A 46 7.80 5.27 -1.77
CA GLN A 46 7.41 6.64 -2.13
C GLN A 46 6.27 7.19 -1.26
N LEU A 47 5.28 6.36 -0.91
CA LEU A 47 4.16 6.81 -0.06
C LEU A 47 4.59 7.03 1.40
N ILE A 48 5.65 6.36 1.86
CA ILE A 48 6.29 6.63 3.15
C ILE A 48 7.04 7.97 3.09
N GLU A 49 7.82 8.21 2.03
CA GLU A 49 8.51 9.47 1.81
C GLU A 49 7.54 10.67 1.72
N ASP A 50 6.43 10.48 1.02
CA ASP A 50 5.32 11.46 0.91
C ASP A 50 4.54 11.63 2.22
N LYS A 51 4.87 10.88 3.28
CA LYS A 51 4.18 10.84 4.58
C LYS A 51 2.69 10.48 4.49
N TYR A 52 2.27 9.82 3.41
CA TYR A 52 0.89 9.37 3.21
C TYR A 52 0.59 8.09 4.03
N ILE A 53 1.59 7.21 4.16
CA ILE A 53 1.54 6.04 5.05
C ILE A 53 2.75 6.01 5.99
N ALA A 54 2.68 5.14 6.99
CA ALA A 54 3.81 4.74 7.82
C ALA A 54 3.82 3.23 8.03
N VAL A 55 5.01 2.67 8.24
CA VAL A 55 5.22 1.26 8.59
C VAL A 55 5.74 1.19 10.02
N PRO A 56 4.86 1.23 11.06
CA PRO A 56 5.30 1.26 12.45
C PRO A 56 5.91 -0.07 12.91
N VAL A 57 5.52 -1.16 12.27
CA VAL A 57 6.02 -2.52 12.50
C VAL A 57 6.17 -3.19 11.14
N HIS A 58 7.18 -4.05 10.99
CA HIS A 58 7.39 -4.80 9.75
C HIS A 58 6.09 -5.50 9.33
N GLY A 59 5.70 -5.31 8.06
CA GLY A 59 4.50 -5.89 7.49
C GLY A 59 3.19 -5.16 7.79
N VAL A 60 3.18 -4.08 8.59
CA VAL A 60 1.96 -3.31 8.91
C VAL A 60 2.02 -1.94 8.26
N ILE A 61 0.98 -1.58 7.50
CA ILE A 61 0.81 -0.25 6.91
C ILE A 61 -0.24 0.51 7.71
N LYS A 62 0.10 1.73 8.14
CA LYS A 62 -0.81 2.67 8.80
C LYS A 62 -0.99 3.91 7.94
N LYS A 63 -2.24 4.28 7.64
CA LYS A 63 -2.57 5.52 6.93
C LYS A 63 -2.37 6.73 7.86
N LYS A 64 -1.80 7.81 7.34
CA LYS A 64 -1.57 9.07 8.08
C LYS A 64 -2.72 10.05 7.98
#